data_AF-A0A818Z3Q0-F1
#
_entry.id   AF-A0A818Z3Q0-F1
#
_cell.length_a   1.000
_cell.length_b   1.000
_cell.length_c   1.000
_cell.angle_alpha   90.00
_cell.angle_beta   90.00
_cell.angle_gamma   90.00
#
_symmetry.space_group_name_H-M   'P 1'
#
loop_
_entity.id
_entity.type
_entity.pdbx_description
1 polymer ?
#
loop_
_entity_poly.entity_id
_entity_poly.type
_entity_poly.pdbx_seq_one_letter_code
_entity_poly.pdbx_strand_id
1 'polypeptide(L)'
;MKEDEVILGQNGRRRNERDEMNWEEMIGDHLTGICRAPDPDEIEKVLYNYEIKKNAQQSHDPPRLIIQNARLKISLDAAINIPQYIASQRSIQRVRRGKDIPPEPKTFANIIIPLNYQVNSLNEQFLLYDNNDNQQRILIFASKQHLDFLNECESWHCDGTFAVMAQHVQRKPNYITIDFEKAAENAFNVIYPQCEILGCFFHFKKCIWKHICELHLKNEFLENENNRRTMKNLTALAFVPPNNVIEEFARIKENASDILDDLILYFEDNFIGRIMTRNRRKNPGYNNVVGDHPSLFTFIKDIVREEKNTTIVWNQVLAGTQSQTKRTKYDKIDLRIRNMFKEFHTVSRNDYFKMARSVFNF
;
A
#
# COMPACT_ATOMS: atom_id res chain seq x y z
N MET A 1 -44.58 45.28 -43.58
CA MET A 1 -45.66 44.64 -44.37
C MET A 1 -45.07 43.37 -44.97
N LYS A 2 -45.44 42.14 -44.64
CA LYS A 2 -46.54 41.52 -43.87
C LYS A 2 -45.88 40.38 -43.06
N GLU A 3 -46.16 40.17 -41.78
CA GLU A 3 -47.26 39.34 -41.24
C GLU A 3 -47.45 38.02 -41.99
N ASP A 4 -47.11 36.91 -41.33
CA ASP A 4 -47.98 35.75 -41.16
C ASP A 4 -47.53 34.95 -39.92
N GLU A 5 -48.53 34.40 -39.24
CA GLU A 5 -48.59 34.06 -37.82
C GLU A 5 -48.90 32.54 -37.65
N VAL A 6 -48.40 31.95 -36.54
CA VAL A 6 -48.88 30.75 -35.78
C VAL A 6 -48.77 29.34 -36.46
N ILE A 7 -48.48 28.16 -35.84
CA ILE A 7 -48.66 27.56 -34.49
C ILE A 7 -47.65 26.40 -34.21
N LEU A 8 -47.13 26.39 -32.96
CA LEU A 8 -46.69 25.32 -32.00
C LEU A 8 -45.92 24.04 -32.40
N GLY A 9 -44.88 23.78 -31.60
CA GLY A 9 -44.33 22.45 -31.32
C GLY A 9 -43.17 22.51 -30.31
N GLN A 10 -43.49 22.45 -29.02
CA GLN A 10 -42.55 22.46 -27.88
C GLN A 10 -41.61 21.24 -27.89
N ASN A 11 -40.32 21.47 -27.62
CA ASN A 11 -39.60 20.85 -26.49
C ASN A 11 -38.15 21.35 -26.42
N GLY A 12 -37.92 22.28 -25.50
CA GLY A 12 -36.61 22.81 -25.18
C GLY A 12 -35.85 21.98 -24.13
N ARG A 13 -34.53 21.96 -24.23
CA ARG A 13 -33.61 21.89 -23.10
C ARG A 13 -32.52 22.92 -23.30
N ARG A 14 -32.74 24.15 -22.82
CA ARG A 14 -31.68 25.13 -22.60
C ARG A 14 -31.24 25.06 -21.14
N ARG A 15 -29.97 24.70 -20.95
CA ARG A 15 -29.16 25.05 -19.78
C ARG A 15 -28.70 26.49 -19.96
N ASN A 16 -28.96 27.34 -18.98
CA ASN A 16 -28.06 28.29 -18.33
C ASN A 16 -28.89 29.34 -17.56
N GLU A 17 -28.27 29.96 -16.56
CA GLU A 17 -28.81 30.98 -15.64
C GLU A 17 -29.59 30.41 -14.45
N ARG A 18 -28.86 30.04 -13.40
CA ARG A 18 -29.42 29.82 -12.06
C ARG A 18 -28.39 30.06 -10.94
N ASP A 19 -27.47 31.00 -11.16
CA ASP A 19 -26.60 31.55 -10.12
C ASP A 19 -27.02 33.02 -9.94
N GLU A 20 -27.34 33.39 -8.70
CA GLU A 20 -28.07 34.59 -8.24
C GLU A 20 -29.61 34.47 -8.26
N MET A 21 -30.13 33.57 -7.43
CA MET A 21 -31.57 33.51 -7.10
C MET A 21 -31.79 34.10 -5.69
N ASN A 22 -32.59 35.17 -5.61
CA ASN A 22 -32.88 35.93 -4.40
C ASN A 22 -33.77 35.11 -3.43
N TRP A 23 -33.36 35.00 -2.17
CA TRP A 23 -34.04 34.19 -1.15
C TRP A 23 -35.46 34.69 -0.81
N GLU A 24 -35.77 35.96 -1.08
CA GLU A 24 -37.08 36.55 -0.82
C GLU A 24 -38.16 36.05 -1.81
N GLU A 25 -37.77 35.70 -3.04
CA GLU A 25 -38.69 35.20 -4.08
C GLU A 25 -39.13 33.75 -3.84
N MET A 26 -38.25 32.92 -3.26
CA MET A 26 -38.56 31.53 -2.90
C MET A 26 -39.59 31.39 -1.77
N ILE A 27 -39.79 32.44 -0.96
CA ILE A 27 -40.76 32.44 0.14
C ILE A 27 -42.16 32.86 -0.36
N GLY A 28 -42.25 33.65 -1.44
CA GLY A 28 -43.52 34.15 -1.98
C GLY A 28 -44.34 33.12 -2.76
N ASP A 29 -43.68 32.32 -3.62
CA ASP A 29 -44.38 31.45 -4.58
C ASP A 29 -44.85 30.10 -4.00
N HIS A 30 -44.56 29.83 -2.72
CA HIS A 30 -45.05 28.64 -2.01
C HIS A 30 -46.28 28.89 -1.11
N LEU A 31 -46.90 30.07 -1.22
CA LEU A 31 -48.04 30.47 -0.37
C LEU A 31 -49.42 30.41 -1.05
N THR A 32 -49.58 29.70 -2.17
CA THR A 32 -50.90 29.49 -2.80
C THR A 32 -51.41 28.05 -2.82
N GLY A 33 -50.83 27.15 -2.02
CA GLY A 33 -51.31 25.77 -1.92
C GLY A 33 -51.10 25.15 -0.54
N ILE A 34 -52.09 25.32 0.35
CA ILE A 34 -52.23 24.65 1.65
C ILE A 34 -50.99 24.81 2.57
N CYS A 35 -50.94 25.93 3.31
CA CYS A 35 -49.95 26.18 4.36
C CYS A 35 -50.06 25.13 5.50
N ARG A 36 -49.26 24.07 5.45
CA ARG A 36 -48.78 23.41 6.68
C ARG A 36 -47.45 24.03 7.04
N ALA A 37 -47.30 24.51 8.28
CA ALA A 37 -46.01 24.90 8.80
C ALA A 37 -45.02 23.72 8.63
N PRO A 38 -43.79 23.96 8.15
CA PRO A 38 -42.79 22.91 8.01
C PRO A 38 -42.54 22.26 9.38
N ASP A 39 -42.46 20.93 9.39
CA ASP A 39 -42.22 20.13 10.58
C ASP A 39 -40.91 20.58 11.26
N PRO A 40 -40.95 21.04 12.53
CA PRO A 40 -39.77 21.48 13.27
C PRO A 40 -38.61 20.47 13.21
N ASP A 41 -38.92 19.17 13.23
CA ASP A 41 -37.90 18.12 13.23
C ASP A 41 -37.17 18.02 11.89
N GLU A 42 -37.88 18.22 10.77
CA GLU A 42 -37.26 18.24 9.44
C GLU A 42 -36.41 19.49 9.23
N ILE A 43 -36.79 20.63 9.84
CA ILE A 43 -35.96 21.85 9.83
C ILE A 43 -34.64 21.60 10.57
N GLU A 44 -34.68 21.02 11.77
CA GLU A 44 -33.48 20.72 12.57
C GLU A 44 -32.55 19.73 11.86
N LYS A 45 -33.10 18.73 11.19
CA LYS A 45 -32.34 17.77 10.36
C LYS A 45 -31.67 18.45 9.16
N VAL A 46 -32.34 19.39 8.49
CA VAL A 46 -31.74 20.17 7.39
C VAL A 46 -30.60 21.04 7.91
N LEU A 47 -30.80 21.71 9.05
CA LEU A 47 -29.77 22.53 9.71
C LEU A 47 -28.54 21.70 10.12
N TYR A 48 -28.75 20.52 10.71
CA TYR A 48 -27.68 19.59 11.03
C TYR A 48 -26.84 19.22 9.81
N ASN A 49 -27.51 18.81 8.72
CA ASN A 49 -26.83 18.41 7.49
C ASN A 49 -26.08 19.57 6.84
N TYR A 50 -26.60 20.79 6.94
CA TYR A 50 -25.91 21.99 6.50
C TYR A 50 -24.66 22.25 7.36
N GLU A 51 -24.79 22.20 8.68
CA GLU A 51 -23.70 22.51 9.60
C GLU A 51 -22.53 21.53 9.51
N ILE A 52 -22.79 20.22 9.44
CA ILE A 52 -21.71 19.23 9.26
C ILE A 52 -20.98 19.44 7.93
N LYS A 53 -21.67 19.86 6.87
CA LYS A 53 -21.08 20.12 5.56
C LYS A 53 -20.29 21.44 5.57
N LYS A 54 -20.83 22.50 6.14
CA LYS A 54 -20.16 23.80 6.29
C LYS A 54 -18.87 23.66 7.11
N ASN A 55 -18.94 23.00 8.26
CA ASN A 55 -17.77 22.77 9.11
C ASN A 55 -16.75 21.86 8.43
N ALA A 56 -17.20 20.87 7.65
CA ALA A 56 -16.30 20.03 6.86
C ALA A 56 -15.53 20.80 5.79
N GLN A 57 -16.08 21.90 5.25
CA GLN A 57 -15.40 22.80 4.29
C GLN A 57 -14.43 23.75 4.97
N GLN A 58 -14.76 24.22 6.18
CA GLN A 58 -14.04 25.29 6.87
C GLN A 58 -13.01 24.79 7.87
N SER A 59 -13.09 23.53 8.31
CA SER A 59 -12.18 22.95 9.31
C SER A 59 -11.58 21.61 8.87
N HIS A 60 -10.40 21.30 9.42
CA HIS A 60 -9.71 20.02 9.27
C HIS A 60 -10.02 19.01 10.40
N ASP A 61 -10.96 19.34 11.30
CA ASP A 61 -11.27 18.52 12.48
C ASP A 61 -11.72 17.09 12.13
N PRO A 62 -11.41 16.05 12.91
CA PRO A 62 -11.85 14.69 12.58
C PRO A 62 -13.38 14.61 12.46
N PRO A 63 -13.95 13.80 11.53
CA PRO A 63 -15.40 13.73 11.31
C PRO A 63 -16.22 13.46 12.57
N ARG A 64 -15.64 12.70 13.51
CA ARG A 64 -16.25 12.41 14.81
C ARG A 64 -16.52 13.68 15.63
N LEU A 65 -15.57 14.62 15.65
CA LEU A 65 -15.69 15.87 16.38
C LEU A 65 -16.75 16.79 15.75
N ILE A 66 -16.76 16.88 14.41
CA ILE A 66 -17.76 17.68 13.67
C ILE A 66 -19.17 17.16 13.91
N ILE A 67 -19.37 15.83 13.83
CA ILE A 67 -20.68 15.21 14.06
C ILE A 67 -21.14 15.44 15.50
N GLN A 68 -20.25 15.28 16.47
CA GLN A 68 -20.60 15.46 17.88
C GLN A 68 -21.01 16.90 18.18
N ASN A 69 -20.26 17.90 17.69
CA ASN A 69 -20.57 19.31 17.89
C ASN A 69 -21.89 19.72 17.23
N ALA A 70 -22.21 19.18 16.05
CA ALA A 70 -23.47 19.45 15.38
C ALA A 70 -24.65 18.73 16.07
N ARG A 71 -24.44 17.52 16.63
CA ARG A 71 -25.47 16.79 17.38
C ARG A 71 -25.86 17.47 18.69
N LEU A 72 -24.95 18.20 19.34
CA LEU A 72 -25.24 18.92 20.58
C LEU A 72 -26.27 20.05 20.41
N LYS A 73 -26.55 20.47 19.17
CA LYS A 73 -27.45 21.59 18.86
C LYS A 73 -28.86 21.16 18.48
N ILE A 74 -29.18 19.87 18.57
CA ILE A 74 -30.44 19.29 18.10
C ILE A 74 -31.28 18.86 19.29
N SER A 75 -32.59 19.04 19.19
CA SER A 75 -33.54 18.60 20.20
C SER A 75 -33.58 17.06 20.31
N LEU A 76 -34.09 16.56 21.44
CA LEU A 76 -34.21 15.11 21.66
C LEU A 76 -35.19 14.47 20.68
N ASP A 77 -36.25 15.19 20.31
CA ASP A 77 -37.31 14.73 19.42
C ASP A 77 -36.80 14.65 17.97
N ALA A 78 -36.11 15.69 17.48
CA ALA A 78 -35.51 15.68 16.15
C ALA A 78 -34.33 14.72 16.02
N ALA A 79 -33.72 14.25 17.12
CA ALA A 79 -32.56 13.36 17.10
C ALA A 79 -32.83 12.02 16.39
N ILE A 80 -34.08 11.57 16.40
CA ILE A 80 -34.55 10.35 15.74
C ILE A 80 -34.45 10.49 14.20
N ASN A 81 -34.63 11.70 13.69
CA ASN A 81 -34.70 12.00 12.25
C ASN A 81 -33.32 12.32 11.62
N ILE A 82 -32.26 12.38 12.43
CA ILE A 82 -30.89 12.65 11.97
C ILE A 82 -30.25 11.40 11.33
N PRO A 83 -29.43 11.54 10.27
CA PRO A 83 -28.62 10.44 9.74
C PRO A 83 -27.72 9.75 10.78
N GLN A 84 -27.56 8.43 10.62
CA GLN A 84 -26.61 7.63 11.38
C GLN A 84 -25.17 8.12 11.20
N TYR A 85 -24.29 7.80 12.16
CA TYR A 85 -22.91 8.28 12.20
C TYR A 85 -22.16 8.02 10.87
N ILE A 86 -22.25 6.80 10.33
CA ILE A 86 -21.57 6.42 9.08
C ILE A 86 -22.06 7.26 7.89
N ALA A 87 -23.35 7.58 7.82
CA ALA A 87 -23.92 8.42 6.76
C ALA A 87 -23.42 9.88 6.87
N SER A 88 -23.36 10.41 8.09
CA SER A 88 -22.81 11.74 8.37
C SER A 88 -21.31 11.80 8.05
N GLN A 89 -20.55 10.78 8.44
CA GLN A 89 -19.12 10.64 8.16
C GLN A 89 -18.84 10.61 6.66
N ARG A 90 -19.61 9.82 5.90
CA ARG A 90 -19.51 9.78 4.43
C ARG A 90 -19.82 11.13 3.79
N SER A 91 -20.78 11.88 4.34
CA SER A 91 -21.12 13.22 3.85
C SER A 91 -19.98 14.22 4.08
N ILE A 92 -19.38 14.22 5.28
CA ILE A 92 -18.19 15.02 5.60
C ILE A 92 -17.02 14.66 4.69
N GLN A 93 -16.76 13.35 4.51
CA GLN A 93 -15.69 12.88 3.63
C GLN A 93 -15.92 13.31 2.18
N ARG A 94 -17.14 13.24 1.65
CA ARG A 94 -17.46 13.73 0.30
C ARG A 94 -17.22 15.23 0.15
N VAL A 95 -17.60 16.01 1.14
CA VAL A 95 -17.38 17.46 1.14
C VAL A 95 -15.89 17.80 1.18
N ARG A 96 -15.12 17.10 2.02
CA ARG A 96 -13.66 17.28 2.14
C ARG A 96 -12.87 16.77 0.97
N ARG A 97 -13.39 15.74 0.28
CA ARG A 97 -12.88 15.31 -1.01
C ARG A 97 -13.01 16.44 -2.05
N GLY A 98 -13.89 17.42 -1.84
CA GLY A 98 -14.05 18.59 -2.69
C GLY A 98 -14.79 18.28 -4.00
N LYS A 99 -15.22 19.33 -4.71
CA LYS A 99 -15.73 19.24 -6.09
C LYS A 99 -14.60 19.02 -7.13
N ASP A 100 -13.35 19.14 -6.70
CA ASP A 100 -12.17 19.20 -7.59
C ASP A 100 -11.45 17.86 -7.77
N ILE A 101 -11.88 16.78 -7.10
CA ILE A 101 -11.39 15.45 -7.43
C ILE A 101 -12.10 14.98 -8.70
N PRO A 102 -11.35 14.65 -9.77
CA PRO A 102 -11.96 14.19 -11.00
C PRO A 102 -12.78 12.91 -10.79
N PRO A 103 -13.83 12.68 -11.60
CA PRO A 103 -14.62 11.47 -11.52
C PRO A 103 -13.75 10.24 -11.81
N GLU A 104 -14.03 9.14 -11.11
CA GLU A 104 -13.25 7.92 -11.28
C GLU A 104 -13.38 7.40 -12.73
N PRO A 105 -12.26 7.14 -13.42
CA PRO A 105 -12.30 6.60 -14.77
C PRO A 105 -12.88 5.18 -14.74
N LYS A 106 -13.88 4.92 -15.59
CA LYS A 106 -14.55 3.61 -15.67
C LYS A 106 -13.81 2.61 -16.58
N THR A 107 -12.90 3.09 -17.40
CA THR A 107 -12.13 2.30 -18.37
C THR A 107 -10.72 2.89 -18.50
N PHE A 108 -9.74 2.08 -18.91
CA PHE A 108 -8.36 2.54 -19.11
C PHE A 108 -8.24 3.67 -20.14
N ALA A 109 -9.03 3.62 -21.21
CA ALA A 109 -9.07 4.69 -22.22
C ALA A 109 -9.56 6.05 -21.68
N ASN A 110 -10.30 6.04 -20.57
CA ASN A 110 -10.83 7.25 -19.94
C ASN A 110 -9.91 7.78 -18.82
N ILE A 111 -8.75 7.14 -18.60
CA ILE A 111 -7.76 7.64 -17.64
C ILE A 111 -7.09 8.86 -18.25
N ILE A 112 -7.48 10.03 -17.75
CA ILE A 112 -6.83 11.30 -18.03
C ILE A 112 -6.35 11.85 -16.70
N ILE A 113 -5.04 11.98 -16.53
CA ILE A 113 -4.44 12.56 -15.32
C ILE A 113 -4.36 14.08 -15.51
N PRO A 114 -5.13 14.88 -14.76
CA PRO A 114 -5.08 16.34 -14.90
C PRO A 114 -3.72 16.91 -14.49
N LEU A 115 -3.34 18.08 -15.01
CA LEU A 115 -2.02 18.68 -14.78
C LEU A 115 -1.65 18.82 -13.29
N ASN A 116 -2.61 19.17 -12.44
CA ASN A 116 -2.39 19.29 -10.99
C ASN A 116 -2.13 17.95 -10.28
N TYR A 117 -2.35 16.82 -10.95
CA TYR A 117 -2.02 15.46 -10.48
C TYR A 117 -0.75 14.90 -11.15
N GLN A 118 -0.16 15.63 -12.09
CA GLN A 118 1.09 15.25 -12.74
C GLN A 118 2.32 15.82 -12.03
N VAL A 119 2.13 16.67 -11.04
CA VAL A 119 3.20 17.38 -10.31
C VAL A 119 3.26 17.00 -8.83
N ASN A 120 4.42 17.20 -8.20
CA ASN A 120 4.61 17.01 -6.77
C ASN A 120 4.18 18.26 -5.96
N SER A 121 4.46 18.25 -4.65
CA SER A 121 4.16 19.39 -3.75
C SER A 121 4.97 20.66 -4.04
N LEU A 122 6.02 20.57 -4.87
CA LEU A 122 6.87 21.68 -5.30
C LEU A 122 6.56 22.14 -6.73
N ASN A 123 5.47 21.65 -7.35
CA ASN A 123 5.09 21.88 -8.74
C ASN A 123 6.11 21.36 -9.78
N GLU A 124 6.93 20.38 -9.41
CA GLU A 124 7.85 19.71 -10.32
C GLU A 124 7.16 18.52 -10.98
N GLN A 125 7.57 18.16 -12.21
CA GLN A 125 7.03 17.01 -12.92
C GLN A 125 7.24 15.72 -12.11
N PHE A 126 6.14 15.01 -11.85
CA PHE A 126 6.13 13.82 -11.00
C PHE A 126 5.55 12.58 -11.70
N LEU A 127 4.56 12.76 -12.58
CA LEU A 127 4.18 11.71 -13.55
C LEU A 127 5.29 11.61 -14.60
N LEU A 128 6.15 10.63 -14.46
CA LEU A 128 7.33 10.47 -15.31
C LEU A 128 7.00 9.71 -16.60
N TYR A 129 6.15 8.69 -16.50
CA TYR A 129 5.82 7.88 -17.66
C TYR A 129 4.37 7.42 -17.64
N ASP A 130 3.80 7.39 -18.85
CA ASP A 130 2.46 6.96 -19.13
C ASP A 130 2.46 6.26 -20.51
N ASN A 131 2.22 4.95 -20.53
CA ASN A 131 2.26 4.18 -21.78
C ASN A 131 1.07 4.44 -22.71
N ASN A 132 0.07 5.18 -22.25
CA ASN A 132 -1.14 5.48 -23.02
C ASN A 132 -1.97 4.27 -23.51
N ASP A 133 -1.79 3.10 -22.89
CA ASP A 133 -2.46 1.87 -23.32
C ASP A 133 -3.92 1.78 -22.81
N ASN A 134 -4.82 1.33 -23.68
CA ASN A 134 -6.27 1.26 -23.42
C ASN A 134 -6.74 -0.07 -22.80
N GLN A 135 -5.83 -1.03 -22.63
CA GLN A 135 -6.09 -2.36 -22.06
C GLN A 135 -5.20 -2.66 -20.85
N GLN A 136 -3.95 -2.21 -20.87
CA GLN A 136 -2.97 -2.38 -19.79
C GLN A 136 -2.21 -1.08 -19.53
N ARG A 137 -2.91 -0.12 -18.90
CA ARG A 137 -2.34 1.19 -18.57
C ARG A 137 -1.24 1.06 -17.51
N ILE A 138 -0.07 1.61 -17.80
CA ILE A 138 1.05 1.73 -16.86
C ILE A 138 1.33 3.20 -16.64
N LEU A 139 1.18 3.64 -15.39
CA LEU A 139 1.55 4.98 -14.93
C LEU A 139 2.73 4.85 -13.97
N ILE A 140 3.71 5.71 -14.16
CA ILE A 140 4.95 5.72 -13.41
C ILE A 140 5.14 7.10 -12.81
N PHE A 141 5.11 7.16 -11.47
CA PHE A 141 5.34 8.37 -10.70
C PHE A 141 6.70 8.30 -10.03
N ALA A 142 7.54 9.30 -10.27
CA ALA A 142 8.85 9.39 -9.64
C ALA A 142 9.34 10.84 -9.63
N SER A 143 9.99 11.24 -8.55
CA SER A 143 10.72 12.51 -8.49
C SER A 143 12.06 12.34 -9.19
N LYS A 144 12.45 13.30 -10.02
CA LYS A 144 13.77 13.31 -10.66
C LYS A 144 14.89 13.28 -9.61
N GLN A 145 14.73 14.07 -8.54
CA GLN A 145 15.67 14.12 -7.43
C GLN A 145 15.83 12.73 -6.77
N HIS A 146 14.73 12.03 -6.53
CA HIS A 146 14.76 10.67 -5.96
C HIS A 146 15.38 9.63 -6.90
N LEU A 147 15.17 9.76 -8.21
CA LEU A 147 15.82 8.90 -9.20
C LEU A 147 17.33 9.13 -9.27
N ASP A 148 17.76 10.38 -9.19
CA ASP A 148 19.18 10.73 -9.15
C ASP A 148 19.85 10.11 -7.91
N PHE A 149 19.19 10.11 -6.75
CA PHE A 149 19.70 9.40 -5.56
C PHE A 149 19.67 7.89 -5.69
N LEU A 150 18.61 7.33 -6.28
CA LEU A 150 18.54 5.89 -6.54
C LEU A 150 19.69 5.44 -7.45
N ASN A 151 20.08 6.27 -8.43
CA ASN A 151 21.25 6.07 -9.27
C ASN A 151 22.58 6.11 -8.49
N GLU A 152 22.63 6.69 -7.29
CA GLU A 152 23.85 6.68 -6.46
C GLU A 152 23.92 5.48 -5.51
N CYS A 153 22.81 4.76 -5.31
CA CYS A 153 22.74 3.63 -4.39
C CYS A 153 23.34 2.35 -5.00
N GLU A 154 24.24 1.70 -4.26
CA GLU A 154 24.82 0.40 -4.64
C GLU A 154 23.88 -0.79 -4.36
N SER A 155 22.96 -0.64 -3.41
CA SER A 155 22.05 -1.70 -2.99
C SER A 155 20.61 -1.22 -3.02
N TRP A 156 19.76 -1.96 -3.71
CA TRP A 156 18.33 -1.64 -3.80
C TRP A 156 17.50 -2.67 -3.03
N HIS A 157 16.46 -2.18 -2.36
CA HIS A 157 15.44 -3.01 -1.72
C HIS A 157 14.13 -2.76 -2.43
N CYS A 158 13.65 -3.77 -3.14
CA CYS A 158 12.56 -3.67 -4.09
C CYS A 158 11.40 -4.58 -3.68
N ASP A 159 10.18 -4.10 -3.90
CA ASP A 159 8.95 -4.89 -3.83
C ASP A 159 8.55 -5.34 -5.25
N GLY A 160 7.72 -6.38 -5.40
CA GLY A 160 7.47 -7.08 -6.68
C GLY A 160 7.15 -6.17 -7.89
N THR A 161 6.45 -5.06 -7.67
CA THR A 161 6.06 -4.10 -8.72
C THR A 161 7.22 -3.21 -9.23
N PHE A 162 8.34 -3.13 -8.49
CA PHE A 162 9.46 -2.23 -8.82
C PHE A 162 10.22 -2.63 -10.09
N ALA A 163 10.11 -3.90 -10.52
CA ALA A 163 10.77 -4.36 -11.74
C ALA A 163 10.34 -3.58 -13.00
N VAL A 164 9.12 -3.05 -13.02
CA VAL A 164 8.62 -2.18 -14.12
C VAL A 164 9.36 -0.85 -14.17
N MET A 165 9.74 -0.31 -13.01
CA MET A 165 10.46 0.95 -12.86
C MET A 165 11.94 0.82 -13.21
N ALA A 166 12.49 -0.39 -13.08
CA ALA A 166 13.92 -0.66 -13.21
C ALA A 166 14.50 -0.16 -14.53
N GLN A 167 13.75 -0.24 -15.64
CA GLN A 167 14.21 0.22 -16.97
C GLN A 167 14.42 1.75 -17.07
N HIS A 168 13.87 2.52 -16.13
CA HIS A 168 13.94 3.99 -16.13
C HIS A 168 15.08 4.53 -15.25
N VAL A 169 15.89 3.65 -14.65
CA VAL A 169 17.03 4.00 -13.81
C VAL A 169 18.31 3.68 -14.59
N GLN A 170 19.27 4.61 -14.61
CA GLN A 170 20.42 4.54 -15.53
C GLN A 170 21.56 3.71 -14.96
N ARG A 171 21.80 3.79 -13.65
CA ARG A 171 22.91 3.07 -13.02
C ARG A 171 22.44 1.70 -12.52
N LYS A 172 23.31 0.71 -12.72
CA LYS A 172 23.10 -0.66 -12.25
C LYS A 172 23.54 -0.77 -10.78
N PRO A 173 22.67 -1.23 -9.87
CA PRO A 173 23.08 -1.55 -8.51
C PRO A 173 23.97 -2.80 -8.48
N ASN A 174 24.79 -2.93 -7.45
CA ASN A 174 25.56 -4.14 -7.19
C ASN A 174 24.65 -5.25 -6.66
N TYR A 175 23.70 -4.88 -5.78
CA TYR A 175 22.79 -5.82 -5.12
C TYR A 175 21.34 -5.36 -5.23
N ILE A 176 20.44 -6.30 -5.53
CA ILE A 176 18.98 -6.08 -5.49
C ILE A 176 18.38 -7.10 -4.53
N THR A 177 17.79 -6.63 -3.43
CA THR A 177 16.99 -7.48 -2.55
C THR A 177 15.53 -7.40 -2.96
N ILE A 178 14.94 -8.54 -3.33
CA ILE A 178 13.52 -8.64 -3.71
C ILE A 178 12.77 -9.63 -2.83
N ASP A 179 11.45 -9.61 -2.93
CA ASP A 179 10.64 -10.75 -2.53
C ASP A 179 10.94 -11.99 -3.41
N PHE A 180 10.25 -13.10 -3.15
CA PHE A 180 10.44 -14.36 -3.88
C PHE A 180 9.55 -14.44 -5.13
N GLU A 181 9.15 -13.31 -5.72
CA GLU A 181 8.37 -13.31 -6.96
C GLU A 181 9.25 -13.61 -8.18
N LYS A 182 9.00 -14.75 -8.82
CA LYS A 182 9.81 -15.19 -9.98
C LYS A 182 9.72 -14.22 -11.16
N ALA A 183 8.60 -13.54 -11.32
CA ALA A 183 8.44 -12.51 -12.35
C ALA A 183 9.40 -11.33 -12.12
N ALA A 184 9.50 -10.84 -10.88
CA ALA A 184 10.43 -9.79 -10.50
C ALA A 184 11.88 -10.24 -10.71
N GLU A 185 12.24 -11.44 -10.25
CA GLU A 185 13.57 -12.01 -10.44
C GLU A 185 13.96 -12.12 -11.92
N ASN A 186 13.06 -12.65 -12.76
CA ASN A 186 13.30 -12.75 -14.20
C ASN A 186 13.46 -11.39 -14.86
N ALA A 187 12.63 -10.41 -14.48
CA ALA A 187 12.71 -9.05 -15.01
C ALA A 187 14.03 -8.37 -14.63
N PHE A 188 14.46 -8.48 -13.37
CA PHE A 188 15.75 -7.94 -12.94
C PHE A 188 16.94 -8.65 -13.58
N ASN A 189 16.87 -9.96 -13.81
CA ASN A 189 17.91 -10.69 -14.55
C ASN A 189 18.04 -10.21 -16.01
N VAL A 190 16.94 -9.78 -16.63
CA VAL A 190 16.95 -9.22 -17.99
C VAL A 190 17.49 -7.79 -17.99
N ILE A 191 17.04 -6.95 -17.06
CA ILE A 191 17.38 -5.52 -17.02
C ILE A 191 18.80 -5.30 -16.47
N TYR A 192 19.17 -6.05 -15.42
CA TYR A 192 20.43 -5.94 -14.68
C TYR A 192 21.12 -7.31 -14.53
N PRO A 193 21.60 -7.93 -15.63
CA PRO A 193 22.19 -9.28 -15.59
C PRO A 193 23.49 -9.40 -14.78
N GLN A 194 24.11 -8.27 -14.44
CA GLN A 194 25.35 -8.20 -13.64
C GLN A 194 25.08 -7.95 -12.16
N CYS A 195 23.83 -7.72 -11.77
CA CYS A 195 23.46 -7.46 -10.38
C CYS A 195 23.25 -8.78 -9.64
N GLU A 196 23.69 -8.85 -8.38
CA GLU A 196 23.38 -9.97 -7.51
C GLU A 196 21.99 -9.80 -6.91
N ILE A 197 21.09 -10.72 -7.26
CA ILE A 197 19.72 -10.74 -6.74
C ILE A 197 19.69 -11.55 -5.44
N LEU A 198 19.26 -10.91 -4.36
CA LEU A 198 19.16 -11.46 -3.02
C LEU A 198 17.70 -11.63 -2.60
N GLY A 199 17.40 -12.72 -1.88
CA GLY A 199 16.08 -12.94 -1.31
C GLY A 199 15.86 -12.17 0.00
N CYS A 200 14.71 -11.53 0.14
CA CYS A 200 14.35 -10.81 1.35
C CYS A 200 14.08 -11.76 2.53
N PHE A 201 14.93 -11.72 3.56
CA PHE A 201 14.81 -12.57 4.75
C PHE A 201 13.46 -12.42 5.49
N PHE A 202 12.83 -11.23 5.43
CA PHE A 202 11.50 -11.04 6.00
C PHE A 202 10.44 -11.86 5.26
N HIS A 203 10.42 -11.79 3.94
CA HIS A 203 9.49 -12.56 3.10
C HIS A 203 9.76 -14.05 3.19
N PHE A 204 11.03 -14.46 3.27
CA PHE A 204 11.43 -15.86 3.45
C PHE A 204 10.76 -16.49 4.67
N LYS A 205 10.87 -15.82 5.82
CA LYS A 205 10.22 -16.24 7.07
C LYS A 205 8.70 -16.23 6.97
N LYS A 206 8.14 -15.20 6.34
CA LYS A 206 6.69 -15.07 6.15
C LYS A 206 6.14 -16.23 5.31
N CYS A 207 6.83 -16.65 4.25
CA CYS A 207 6.43 -17.78 3.42
C CYS A 207 6.43 -19.10 4.21
N ILE A 208 7.47 -19.37 4.99
CA ILE A 208 7.54 -20.57 5.84
C ILE A 208 6.39 -20.57 6.85
N TRP A 209 6.16 -19.44 7.54
CA TRP A 209 5.08 -19.35 8.53
C TRP A 209 3.69 -19.49 7.89
N LYS A 210 3.49 -18.88 6.71
CA LYS A 210 2.24 -19.03 5.95
C LYS A 210 1.99 -20.50 5.63
N HIS A 211 3.00 -21.22 5.15
CA HIS A 211 2.86 -22.64 4.82
C HIS A 211 2.59 -23.51 6.06
N ILE A 212 3.23 -23.21 7.20
CA ILE A 212 2.90 -23.84 8.49
C ILE A 212 1.42 -23.69 8.84
N CYS A 213 0.84 -22.50 8.58
CA CYS A 213 -0.58 -22.26 8.82
C CYS A 213 -1.48 -23.03 7.85
N GLU A 214 -1.07 -23.16 6.57
CA GLU A 214 -1.76 -23.94 5.55
C GLU A 214 -1.77 -25.45 5.85
N LEU A 215 -0.70 -25.96 6.46
CA LEU A 215 -0.60 -27.34 6.95
C LEU A 215 -1.34 -27.55 8.29
N HIS A 216 -1.99 -26.52 8.83
CA HIS A 216 -2.65 -26.55 10.14
C HIS A 216 -1.73 -26.88 11.33
N LEU A 217 -0.41 -26.71 11.17
CA LEU A 217 0.60 -27.05 12.19
C LEU A 217 0.83 -25.91 13.20
N LYS A 218 0.06 -24.83 13.16
CA LYS A 218 0.27 -23.65 14.03
C LYS A 218 0.40 -24.02 15.51
N ASN A 219 -0.49 -24.87 16.02
CA ASN A 219 -0.48 -25.26 17.44
C ASN A 219 0.76 -26.11 17.78
N GLU A 220 1.21 -26.98 16.88
CA GLU A 220 2.44 -27.75 17.07
C GLU A 220 3.67 -26.87 17.29
N PHE A 221 3.79 -25.77 16.57
CA PHE A 221 4.90 -24.83 16.76
C PHE A 221 4.75 -23.97 18.03
N LEU A 222 3.53 -23.80 18.54
CA LEU A 222 3.27 -23.08 19.80
C LEU A 222 3.54 -23.98 21.01
N GLU A 223 3.17 -25.25 20.95
CA GLU A 223 3.21 -26.16 22.10
C GLU A 223 4.50 -26.99 22.15
N ASN A 224 5.03 -27.42 20.99
CA ASN A 224 6.21 -28.29 20.93
C ASN A 224 7.49 -27.48 20.69
N GLU A 225 8.38 -27.44 21.70
CA GLU A 225 9.65 -26.72 21.61
C GLU A 225 10.59 -27.29 20.53
N ASN A 226 10.58 -28.60 20.31
CA ASN A 226 11.43 -29.24 19.31
C ASN A 226 11.00 -28.82 17.89
N ASN A 227 9.69 -28.84 17.61
CA ASN A 227 9.16 -28.38 16.32
C ASN A 227 9.47 -26.90 16.11
N ARG A 228 9.26 -26.06 17.14
CA ARG A 228 9.66 -24.64 17.11
C ARG A 228 11.14 -24.45 16.82
N ARG A 229 12.00 -25.29 17.40
CA ARG A 229 13.44 -25.29 17.14
C ARG A 229 13.75 -25.68 15.71
N THR A 230 13.09 -26.69 15.14
CA THR A 230 13.24 -27.11 13.75
C THR A 230 12.90 -25.98 12.78
N MET A 231 11.77 -25.27 12.94
CA MET A 231 11.45 -24.10 12.11
C MET A 231 12.52 -23.01 12.23
N LYS A 232 12.96 -22.71 13.45
CA LYS A 232 14.00 -21.70 13.66
C LYS A 232 15.33 -22.12 13.02
N ASN A 233 15.69 -23.40 13.04
CA ASN A 233 16.87 -23.93 12.34
C ASN A 233 16.71 -23.84 10.81
N LEU A 234 15.54 -24.16 10.25
CA LEU A 234 15.27 -23.98 8.82
C LEU A 234 15.46 -22.52 8.40
N THR A 235 14.96 -21.56 9.20
CA THR A 235 15.19 -20.13 8.91
C THR A 235 16.64 -19.71 9.07
N ALA A 236 17.40 -20.36 9.96
CA ALA A 236 18.81 -20.06 10.20
C ALA A 236 19.73 -20.52 9.06
N LEU A 237 19.26 -21.44 8.18
CA LEU A 237 20.02 -21.85 6.99
C LEU A 237 20.36 -20.67 6.07
N ALA A 238 19.57 -19.59 6.09
CA ALA A 238 19.87 -18.36 5.34
C ALA A 238 21.19 -17.68 5.74
N PHE A 239 21.77 -18.07 6.88
CA PHE A 239 23.05 -17.53 7.35
C PHE A 239 24.20 -18.54 7.30
N VAL A 240 23.91 -19.80 6.96
CA VAL A 240 24.92 -20.83 6.77
C VAL A 240 25.66 -20.55 5.44
N PRO A 241 27.00 -20.72 5.37
CA PRO A 241 27.73 -20.57 4.12
C PRO A 241 27.15 -21.46 3.02
N PRO A 242 26.99 -20.97 1.77
CA PRO A 242 26.29 -21.69 0.70
C PRO A 242 26.75 -23.14 0.49
N ASN A 243 28.05 -23.39 0.62
CA ASN A 243 28.66 -24.72 0.44
C ASN A 243 28.26 -25.74 1.52
N ASN A 244 27.76 -25.28 2.67
CA ASN A 244 27.36 -26.11 3.80
C ASN A 244 25.84 -26.21 3.98
N VAL A 245 25.05 -25.43 3.24
CA VAL A 245 23.59 -25.39 3.37
C VAL A 245 22.95 -26.76 3.16
N ILE A 246 23.39 -27.52 2.16
CA ILE A 246 22.84 -28.84 1.83
C ILE A 246 23.10 -29.83 2.97
N GLU A 247 24.33 -29.86 3.50
CA GLU A 247 24.72 -30.74 4.59
C GLU A 247 23.93 -30.41 5.88
N GLU A 248 23.83 -29.12 6.23
CA GLU A 248 23.10 -28.72 7.43
C GLU A 248 21.58 -28.88 7.28
N PHE A 249 21.03 -28.73 6.08
CA PHE A 249 19.62 -29.06 5.81
C PHE A 249 19.34 -30.55 6.01
N ALA A 250 20.22 -31.44 5.51
CA ALA A 250 20.08 -32.88 5.70
C ALA A 250 20.04 -33.25 7.20
N ARG A 251 20.90 -32.64 8.01
CA ARG A 251 20.88 -32.83 9.47
C ARG A 251 19.59 -32.34 10.12
N ILE A 252 19.04 -31.22 9.68
CA ILE A 252 17.76 -30.72 10.19
C ILE A 252 16.63 -31.69 9.84
N LYS A 253 16.63 -32.21 8.60
CA LYS A 253 15.66 -33.20 8.11
C LYS A 253 15.72 -34.51 8.90
N GLU A 254 16.90 -35.05 9.16
CA GLU A 254 17.08 -36.29 9.94
C GLU A 254 16.59 -36.19 11.39
N ASN A 255 16.63 -34.98 11.97
CA ASN A 255 16.19 -34.74 13.35
C ASN A 255 14.77 -34.14 13.45
N ALA A 256 14.09 -33.94 12.32
CA ALA A 256 12.73 -33.43 12.29
C ALA A 256 11.74 -34.53 12.70
N SER A 257 10.63 -34.13 13.33
CA SER A 257 9.51 -35.06 13.58
C SER A 257 8.77 -35.32 12.27
N ASP A 258 8.30 -36.55 12.08
CA ASP A 258 7.52 -36.99 10.91
C ASP A 258 6.32 -36.07 10.60
N ILE A 259 5.72 -35.44 11.62
CA ILE A 259 4.62 -34.47 11.43
C ILE A 259 5.03 -33.23 10.61
N LEU A 260 6.33 -32.97 10.50
CA LEU A 260 6.90 -31.86 9.74
C LEU A 260 7.32 -32.26 8.32
N ASP A 261 7.10 -33.49 7.89
CA ASP A 261 7.56 -34.00 6.59
C ASP A 261 7.10 -33.12 5.44
N ASP A 262 5.82 -32.72 5.41
CA ASP A 262 5.28 -31.84 4.37
C ASP A 262 5.93 -30.46 4.37
N LEU A 263 6.26 -29.91 5.55
CA LEU A 263 6.97 -28.65 5.67
C LEU A 263 8.42 -28.77 5.20
N ILE A 264 9.10 -29.88 5.52
CA ILE A 264 10.47 -30.16 5.08
C ILE A 264 10.51 -30.36 3.56
N LEU A 265 9.53 -31.08 3.00
CA LEU A 265 9.38 -31.24 1.56
C LEU A 265 9.12 -29.90 0.86
N TYR A 266 8.23 -29.07 1.40
CA TYR A 266 8.03 -27.71 0.90
C TYR A 266 9.32 -26.88 0.93
N PHE A 267 10.07 -26.93 2.04
CA PHE A 267 11.32 -26.18 2.17
C PHE A 267 12.38 -26.70 1.18
N GLU A 268 12.48 -28.02 1.04
CA GLU A 268 13.35 -28.68 0.08
C GLU A 268 12.97 -28.27 -1.35
N ASP A 269 11.70 -28.22 -1.71
CA ASP A 269 11.27 -27.86 -3.06
C ASP A 269 11.54 -26.40 -3.43
N ASN A 270 11.34 -25.48 -2.47
CA ASN A 270 11.33 -24.05 -2.74
C ASN A 270 12.67 -23.36 -2.50
N PHE A 271 13.52 -23.88 -1.59
CA PHE A 271 14.75 -23.19 -1.17
C PHE A 271 16.03 -23.99 -1.37
N ILE A 272 15.98 -25.32 -1.30
CA ILE A 272 17.17 -26.18 -1.46
C ILE A 272 17.24 -26.77 -2.87
N GLY A 273 16.10 -27.28 -3.33
CA GLY A 273 15.74 -28.02 -4.54
C GLY A 273 16.11 -29.50 -4.54
N ARG A 274 15.14 -30.37 -4.90
CA ARG A 274 15.32 -31.83 -5.02
C ARG A 274 16.34 -32.20 -6.11
N ILE A 275 17.05 -33.31 -5.92
CA ILE A 275 17.85 -33.95 -6.97
C ILE A 275 16.89 -34.65 -7.94
N MET A 276 16.82 -34.19 -9.20
CA MET A 276 16.07 -34.85 -10.28
C MET A 276 17.04 -35.54 -11.24
N THR A 277 16.66 -36.69 -11.80
CA THR A 277 17.37 -37.29 -12.93
C THR A 277 17.40 -36.29 -14.10
N ARG A 278 18.61 -35.93 -14.55
CA ARG A 278 18.93 -34.87 -15.56
C ARG A 278 18.77 -33.39 -15.10
N ASN A 279 19.12 -33.05 -13.86
CA ASN A 279 19.52 -31.68 -13.44
C ASN A 279 18.60 -30.51 -13.92
N ARG A 280 17.28 -30.58 -13.72
CA ARG A 280 16.37 -29.41 -13.88
C ARG A 280 15.35 -29.34 -12.75
N ARG A 281 14.98 -28.13 -12.32
CA ARG A 281 14.02 -27.84 -11.23
C ARG A 281 12.74 -27.18 -11.78
N LYS A 282 11.59 -27.39 -11.11
CA LYS A 282 10.24 -26.93 -11.51
C LYS A 282 9.82 -25.68 -10.73
N ASN A 283 9.11 -24.75 -11.36
CA ASN A 283 8.69 -23.47 -10.75
C ASN A 283 7.28 -23.53 -10.10
N PRO A 284 7.06 -22.91 -8.93
CA PRO A 284 5.73 -22.68 -8.33
C PRO A 284 5.21 -21.24 -8.55
N GLY A 285 3.88 -21.04 -8.46
CA GLY A 285 3.20 -19.74 -8.58
C GLY A 285 2.00 -19.62 -7.63
N TYR A 286 1.67 -18.38 -7.20
CA TYR A 286 0.55 -18.07 -6.30
C TYR A 286 -0.10 -16.69 -6.60
N ASN A 287 -1.37 -16.55 -6.20
CA ASN A 287 -2.28 -15.41 -6.42
C ASN A 287 -2.33 -14.42 -5.25
N ASN A 288 -2.67 -13.17 -5.59
CA ASN A 288 -2.82 -12.02 -4.69
C ASN A 288 -4.21 -11.89 -4.05
N VAL A 289 -4.24 -11.34 -2.83
CA VAL A 289 -5.44 -10.90 -2.08
C VAL A 289 -5.61 -9.40 -2.31
N VAL A 290 -6.81 -8.96 -2.71
CA VAL A 290 -7.14 -7.54 -2.91
C VAL A 290 -8.20 -7.10 -1.89
N GLY A 291 -7.91 -6.03 -1.13
CA GLY A 291 -8.87 -5.32 -0.28
C GLY A 291 -9.52 -4.11 -0.97
N ASP A 292 -10.32 -3.33 -0.23
CA ASP A 292 -10.96 -2.09 -0.72
C ASP A 292 -9.90 -1.09 -1.20
N HIS A 293 -9.87 -0.80 -2.51
CA HIS A 293 -8.91 0.13 -3.10
C HIS A 293 -9.38 1.59 -3.01
N PRO A 294 -8.47 2.54 -2.71
CA PRO A 294 -8.76 3.97 -2.85
C PRO A 294 -9.00 4.33 -4.32
N SER A 295 -9.67 5.45 -4.55
CA SER A 295 -9.84 6.02 -5.89
C SER A 295 -8.49 6.39 -6.49
N LEU A 296 -8.32 6.33 -7.82
CA LEU A 296 -7.05 6.63 -8.50
C LEU A 296 -6.46 7.97 -8.06
N PHE A 297 -7.28 9.02 -8.04
CA PHE A 297 -6.85 10.36 -7.65
C PHE A 297 -6.54 10.49 -6.16
N THR A 298 -7.18 9.69 -5.30
CA THR A 298 -6.83 9.62 -3.88
C THR A 298 -5.46 8.95 -3.72
N PHE A 299 -5.24 7.86 -4.46
CA PHE A 299 -3.97 7.15 -4.47
C PHE A 299 -2.81 8.04 -4.96
N ILE A 300 -3.00 8.79 -6.05
CA ILE A 300 -1.98 9.75 -6.54
C ILE A 300 -1.65 10.80 -5.46
N LYS A 301 -2.67 11.36 -4.79
CA LYS A 301 -2.45 12.31 -3.68
C LYS A 301 -1.67 11.68 -2.53
N ASP A 302 -1.96 10.42 -2.19
CA ASP A 302 -1.24 9.69 -1.16
C ASP A 302 0.23 9.47 -1.57
N ILE A 303 0.50 9.10 -2.83
CA ILE A 303 1.89 8.97 -3.32
C ILE A 303 2.63 10.32 -3.25
N VAL A 304 2.00 11.42 -3.67
CA VAL A 304 2.62 12.76 -3.58
C VAL A 304 2.89 13.15 -2.12
N ARG A 305 2.02 12.75 -1.19
CA ARG A 305 2.26 12.96 0.25
C ARG A 305 3.44 12.14 0.75
N GLU A 306 3.55 10.88 0.35
CA GLU A 306 4.68 10.03 0.73
C GLU A 306 6.01 10.55 0.15
N GLU A 307 6.02 10.97 -1.12
CA GLU A 307 7.17 11.61 -1.75
C GLU A 307 7.63 12.83 -0.93
N LYS A 308 6.70 13.73 -0.59
CA LYS A 308 7.01 14.90 0.24
C LYS A 308 7.61 14.53 1.59
N ASN A 309 7.06 13.52 2.26
CA ASN A 309 7.57 13.05 3.55
C ASN A 309 9.01 12.54 3.42
N THR A 310 9.29 11.77 2.38
CA THR A 310 10.65 11.28 2.07
C THR A 310 11.61 12.44 1.78
N THR A 311 11.20 13.41 0.94
CA THR A 311 12.00 14.58 0.60
C THR A 311 12.35 15.42 1.83
N ILE A 312 11.43 15.59 2.78
CA ILE A 312 11.69 16.31 4.04
C ILE A 312 12.77 15.60 4.86
N VAL A 313 12.63 14.28 5.07
CA VAL A 313 13.63 13.48 5.81
C VAL A 313 14.97 13.56 5.11
N TRP A 314 14.99 13.53 3.79
CA TRP A 314 16.23 13.57 3.02
C TRP A 314 16.94 14.92 3.08
N ASN A 315 16.20 16.02 2.92
CA ASN A 315 16.76 17.37 3.05
C ASN A 315 17.33 17.61 4.46
N GLN A 316 16.74 17.03 5.50
CA GLN A 316 17.33 17.03 6.84
C GLN A 316 18.68 16.30 6.86
N VAL A 317 18.75 15.10 6.28
CA VAL A 317 20.01 14.34 6.21
C VAL A 317 21.10 15.10 5.44
N LEU A 318 20.76 15.69 4.28
CA LEU A 318 21.68 16.49 3.48
C LEU A 318 22.17 17.75 4.20
N ALA A 319 21.31 18.38 5.01
CA ALA A 319 21.68 19.53 5.84
C ALA A 319 22.60 19.16 7.02
N GLY A 320 23.05 17.90 7.13
CA GLY A 320 23.93 17.43 8.19
C GLY A 320 23.20 17.05 9.47
N THR A 321 21.86 17.02 9.47
CA THR A 321 21.10 16.47 10.59
C THR A 321 21.38 14.97 10.62
N GLN A 322 21.87 14.44 11.75
CA GLN A 322 21.99 12.99 11.90
C GLN A 322 20.62 12.37 11.66
N SER A 323 20.52 11.41 10.73
CA SER A 323 19.29 10.62 10.59
C SER A 323 18.95 10.05 11.96
N GLN A 324 17.67 9.71 12.22
CA GLN A 324 17.33 8.93 13.40
C GLN A 324 18.37 7.82 13.56
N THR A 325 19.13 7.85 14.66
CA THR A 325 20.18 6.87 14.90
C THR A 325 19.54 5.50 14.73
N LYS A 326 20.13 4.67 13.85
CA LYS A 326 19.66 3.29 13.66
C LYS A 326 19.47 2.73 15.06
N ARG A 327 18.26 2.29 15.41
CA ARG A 327 17.96 1.92 16.80
C ARG A 327 19.06 0.97 17.24
N THR A 328 19.68 1.19 18.40
CA THR A 328 20.87 0.42 18.86
C THR A 328 20.67 -1.10 18.78
N LYS A 329 19.41 -1.56 18.84
CA LYS A 329 19.01 -2.94 18.56
C LYS A 329 19.52 -3.45 17.20
N TYR A 330 19.35 -2.69 16.12
CA TYR A 330 19.72 -3.09 14.76
C TYR A 330 21.24 -3.10 14.56
N ASP A 331 21.98 -2.15 15.17
CA ASP A 331 23.46 -2.19 15.14
C ASP A 331 24.00 -3.43 15.87
N LYS A 332 23.38 -3.77 17.01
CA LYS A 332 23.70 -5.01 17.74
C LYS A 332 23.37 -6.25 16.92
N ILE A 333 22.28 -6.24 16.14
CA ILE A 333 21.92 -7.35 15.24
C ILE A 333 22.94 -7.47 14.11
N ASP A 334 23.30 -6.36 13.44
CA ASP A 334 24.31 -6.37 12.35
C ASP A 334 25.65 -6.91 12.85
N LEU A 335 26.10 -6.46 14.04
CA LEU A 335 27.33 -6.96 14.64
C LEU A 335 27.26 -8.46 14.94
N ARG A 336 26.13 -8.95 15.46
CA ARG A 336 25.92 -10.38 15.73
C ARG A 336 25.95 -11.21 14.45
N ILE A 337 25.31 -10.75 13.37
CA ILE A 337 25.32 -11.44 12.08
C ILE A 337 26.76 -11.53 11.53
N ARG A 338 27.51 -10.42 11.57
CA ARG A 338 28.90 -10.39 11.10
C ARG A 338 29.81 -11.33 11.90
N ASN A 339 29.67 -11.37 13.23
CA ASN A 339 30.48 -12.25 14.07
C ASN A 339 30.11 -13.72 13.85
N MET A 340 28.83 -14.03 13.76
CA MET A 340 28.34 -15.37 13.46
C MET A 340 28.94 -15.91 12.16
N PHE A 341 29.02 -15.10 11.09
CA PHE A 341 29.62 -15.52 9.83
C PHE A 341 31.10 -15.89 9.94
N LYS A 342 31.86 -15.18 10.79
CA LYS A 342 33.28 -15.47 11.05
C LYS A 342 33.49 -16.74 11.87
N GLU A 343 32.51 -17.08 12.71
CA GLU A 343 32.61 -18.17 13.68
C GLU A 343 32.09 -19.51 13.16
N PHE A 344 31.50 -19.58 11.95
CA PHE A 344 30.85 -20.80 11.45
C PHE A 344 31.72 -22.07 11.50
N HIS A 345 33.02 -21.96 11.22
CA HIS A 345 33.94 -23.09 11.25
C HIS A 345 34.65 -23.28 12.60
N THR A 346 34.51 -22.33 13.55
CA THR A 346 35.22 -22.36 14.83
C THR A 346 34.34 -22.84 15.98
N VAL A 347 33.03 -22.61 15.93
CA VAL A 347 32.08 -23.06 16.96
C VAL A 347 31.40 -24.37 16.59
N SER A 348 30.85 -25.06 17.58
CA SER A 348 30.04 -26.26 17.32
C SER A 348 28.79 -25.88 16.52
N ARG A 349 28.27 -26.80 15.70
CA ARG A 349 27.07 -26.51 14.88
C ARG A 349 25.87 -26.20 15.76
N ASN A 350 25.73 -26.90 16.88
CA ASN A 350 24.67 -26.62 17.85
C ASN A 350 24.74 -25.20 18.42
N ASP A 351 25.96 -24.72 18.72
CA ASP A 351 26.17 -23.35 19.22
C ASP A 351 25.94 -22.31 18.12
N TYR A 352 26.40 -22.59 16.89
CA TYR A 352 26.13 -21.74 15.73
C TYR A 352 24.63 -21.54 15.51
N PHE A 353 23.86 -22.64 15.42
CA PHE A 353 22.41 -22.56 15.26
C PHE A 353 21.73 -21.95 16.49
N LYS A 354 22.29 -22.09 17.70
CA LYS A 354 21.79 -21.37 18.88
C LYS A 354 21.99 -19.85 18.74
N MET A 355 23.16 -19.41 18.27
CA MET A 355 23.44 -18.00 17.99
C MET A 355 22.52 -17.47 16.90
N ALA A 356 22.43 -18.15 15.75
CA ALA A 356 21.58 -17.75 14.61
C ALA A 356 20.12 -17.54 15.01
N ARG A 357 19.57 -18.45 15.81
CA ARG A 357 18.20 -18.35 16.34
C ARG A 357 17.99 -17.14 17.26
N SER A 358 19.04 -16.71 17.98
CA SER A 358 18.97 -15.58 18.91
C SER A 358 19.12 -14.21 18.23
N VAL A 359 19.64 -14.16 17.00
CA VAL A 359 19.75 -12.93 16.22
C VAL A 359 18.36 -12.38 15.88
N PHE A 360 17.44 -13.29 15.57
CA PHE A 360 16.06 -12.97 15.27
C PHE A 360 15.18 -13.59 16.34
N ASN A 361 15.11 -12.96 17.51
CA ASN A 361 14.08 -13.30 18.50
C ASN A 361 12.71 -13.12 17.84
N PHE A 362 12.09 -14.26 17.54
CA PHE A 362 10.69 -14.41 17.18
C PHE A 362 9.82 -14.41 18.42
#